data_AF-A0A382VW90-F1
#
_entry.id   AF-A0A382VW90-F1
#
_cell.length_a   1.000
_cell.length_b   1.000
_cell.length_c   1.000
_cell.angle_alpha   90.00
_cell.angle_beta   90.00
_cell.angle_gamma   90.00
#
_symmetry.space_group_name_H-M   'P 1'
#
loop_
_entity.id
_entity.type
_entity.pdbx_description
1 polymer ?
#
loop_
_entity_poly.entity_id
_entity_poly.type
_entity_poly.pdbx_seq_one_letter_code
_entity_poly.pdbx_strand_id
1 'polypeptide(L)'
;MFAISKIGWLTTLTRPKSQEVGRLGSPKWWNNKAFDVIQFIVFTGGLVWITLRGADSMDYVWQWHRIPQYLYKVIDGEFIFGPLIDGLLVTLEIGAYSIILGLTIGLVTAFLRLSGSFSGRLLATFYLEIVRNTPLLVQLFVFYFILGPILEIDRFWIAVLCISFFEGSFASEIMRAGILSVPRGQWEASDSVGLSRAQAYRYVVLPQAIPIMLPPLVGILVNLIKHSAIVSVIAVFDLTT
;
A
#
# COMPACT_ATOMS: atom_id res chain seq x y z
N MET A 1 -60.40 12.40 41.37
CA MET A 1 -59.58 12.80 42.53
C MET A 1 -58.16 12.97 42.04
N PHE A 2 -57.70 14.23 42.06
CA PHE A 2 -56.45 14.73 41.49
C PHE A 2 -55.21 14.31 42.31
N ALA A 3 -54.07 14.06 41.64
CA ALA A 3 -52.78 14.59 42.06
C ALA A 3 -51.75 14.50 40.91
N ILE A 4 -51.47 15.67 40.34
CA ILE A 4 -50.37 15.97 39.43
C ILE A 4 -49.09 16.10 40.27
N SER A 5 -48.01 15.40 39.90
CA SER A 5 -46.66 15.64 40.44
C SER A 5 -45.85 16.44 39.43
N LYS A 6 -45.27 17.54 39.91
CA LYS A 6 -44.76 18.69 39.17
C LYS A 6 -43.41 18.46 38.48
N ILE A 7 -43.34 19.04 37.29
CA ILE A 7 -42.25 19.84 36.68
C ILE A 7 -41.09 20.24 37.63
N GLY A 8 -39.86 20.03 37.16
CA GLY A 8 -38.63 20.61 37.71
C GLY A 8 -37.55 20.78 36.63
N TRP A 9 -37.72 21.80 35.78
CA TRP A 9 -36.60 22.41 35.06
C TRP A 9 -35.93 23.45 35.98
N LEU A 10 -34.60 23.57 35.87
CA LEU A 10 -33.70 24.55 36.50
C LEU A 10 -33.28 24.27 37.95
N THR A 11 -32.07 23.70 38.13
CA THR A 11 -31.00 24.29 38.98
C THR A 11 -29.70 23.49 38.91
N THR A 12 -28.68 24.13 38.33
CA THR A 12 -27.28 24.14 38.77
C THR A 12 -26.64 22.85 39.28
N LEU A 13 -25.75 22.28 38.46
CA LEU A 13 -24.35 22.14 38.89
C LEU A 13 -23.44 22.56 37.73
N THR A 14 -23.19 23.86 37.64
CA THR A 14 -21.86 24.33 37.28
C THR A 14 -20.89 23.54 38.14
N ARG A 15 -20.18 22.56 37.56
CA ARG A 15 -19.11 21.88 38.29
C ARG A 15 -18.18 22.97 38.83
N PRO A 16 -17.90 23.01 40.14
CA PRO A 16 -17.01 24.00 40.69
C PRO A 16 -15.65 23.88 39.99
N LYS A 17 -15.21 25.00 39.41
CA LYS A 17 -13.93 25.16 38.70
C LYS A 17 -12.74 25.19 39.69
N SER A 18 -12.79 24.37 40.74
CA SER A 18 -11.89 24.43 41.89
C SER A 18 -11.29 23.08 42.28
N GLN A 19 -11.19 22.12 41.35
CA GLN A 19 -10.45 20.87 41.55
C GLN A 19 -9.54 20.48 40.35
N GLU A 20 -9.03 21.47 39.60
CA GLU A 20 -7.88 21.27 38.69
C GLU A 20 -6.62 22.02 39.16
N VAL A 21 -6.54 22.34 40.46
CA VAL A 21 -5.29 22.84 41.04
C VAL A 21 -4.55 21.65 41.64
N GLY A 22 -3.50 21.21 40.95
CA GLY A 22 -2.43 20.42 41.55
C GLY A 22 -2.22 19.02 41.00
N ARG A 23 -1.75 18.94 39.74
CA ARG A 23 -0.66 18.03 39.33
C ARG A 23 -0.11 18.46 37.97
N LEU A 24 0.26 19.74 37.85
CA LEU A 24 1.30 20.12 36.89
C LEU A 24 2.61 19.58 37.47
N GLY A 25 2.87 18.28 37.26
CA GLY A 25 4.22 17.75 37.43
C GLY A 25 5.14 18.64 36.61
N SER A 26 6.25 19.11 37.20
CA SER A 26 7.23 19.90 36.46
C SER A 26 7.53 19.21 35.14
N PRO A 27 7.61 19.95 34.01
CA PRO A 27 7.91 19.33 32.73
C PRO A 27 9.17 18.49 32.91
N LYS A 28 8.98 17.17 32.81
CA LYS A 28 10.05 16.20 32.97
C LYS A 28 11.14 16.59 31.98
N TRP A 29 12.39 16.70 32.43
CA TRP A 29 13.50 17.24 31.62
C TRP A 29 13.73 16.46 30.32
N TRP A 30 13.32 15.19 30.27
CA TRP A 30 13.35 14.32 29.09
C TRP A 30 12.17 14.49 28.12
N ASN A 31 11.16 15.30 28.46
CA ASN A 31 10.00 15.58 27.59
C ASN A 31 10.14 16.97 26.95
N ASN A 32 11.28 17.19 26.29
CA ASN A 32 11.62 18.44 25.61
C ASN A 32 12.10 18.12 24.19
N LYS A 33 11.60 18.86 23.19
CA LYS A 33 12.05 18.73 21.79
C LYS A 33 13.57 18.84 21.64
N ALA A 34 14.22 19.65 22.47
CA ALA A 34 15.69 19.76 22.47
C ALA A 34 16.35 18.44 22.90
N PHE A 35 15.78 17.74 23.89
CA PHE A 35 16.25 16.44 24.33
C PHE A 35 16.07 15.37 23.25
N ASP A 36 14.92 15.36 22.55
CA ASP A 36 14.67 14.44 21.43
C ASP A 36 15.65 14.66 20.27
N VAL A 37 15.91 15.93 19.91
CA VAL A 37 16.88 16.29 18.86
C VAL A 37 18.29 15.88 19.25
N ILE A 38 18.69 16.10 20.50
CA ILE A 38 20.01 15.68 21.01
C ILE A 38 20.13 14.15 20.96
N GLN A 39 19.11 13.41 21.42
CA GLN A 39 19.12 11.95 21.38
C GLN A 39 19.23 11.44 19.93
N PHE A 40 18.49 12.05 18.99
CA PHE A 40 18.60 11.72 17.57
C PHE A 40 20.00 11.97 17.02
N ILE A 41 20.58 13.15 17.28
CA ILE A 41 21.93 13.49 16.82
C ILE A 41 22.98 12.54 17.41
N VAL A 42 22.90 12.23 18.71
CA VAL A 42 23.83 11.32 19.39
C VAL A 42 23.71 9.91 18.81
N PHE A 43 22.47 9.42 18.61
CA PHE A 43 22.23 8.10 18.06
C PHE A 43 22.73 8.00 16.60
N THR A 44 22.33 8.93 15.74
CA THR A 44 22.75 8.94 14.34
C THR A 44 24.25 9.16 14.20
N GLY A 45 24.83 10.08 14.97
CA GLY A 45 26.28 10.32 15.00
C GLY A 45 27.04 9.08 15.49
N GLY A 46 26.54 8.40 16.52
CA GLY A 46 27.10 7.13 16.99
C GLY A 46 27.02 6.03 15.94
N LEU A 47 25.89 5.93 15.22
CA LEU A 47 25.70 4.95 14.15
C LEU A 47 26.66 5.21 12.98
N VAL A 48 26.78 6.46 12.54
CA VAL A 48 27.75 6.88 11.52
C VAL A 48 29.18 6.58 11.98
N TRP A 49 29.52 6.91 13.23
CA TRP A 49 30.84 6.64 13.78
C TRP A 49 31.16 5.14 13.79
N ILE A 50 30.21 4.30 14.22
CA ILE A 50 30.36 2.83 14.19
C ILE A 50 30.55 2.34 12.76
N THR A 51 29.76 2.82 11.80
CA THR A 51 29.88 2.39 10.39
C THR A 51 31.22 2.78 9.79
N LEU A 52 31.69 4.01 10.02
CA LEU A 52 32.98 4.48 9.53
C LEU A 52 34.15 3.73 10.19
N ARG A 53 34.10 3.54 11.51
CA ARG A 53 35.12 2.76 12.24
C ARG A 53 35.14 1.29 11.81
N GLY A 54 33.95 0.71 11.60
CA GLY A 54 33.81 -0.63 11.05
C GLY A 54 34.44 -0.73 9.68
N ALA A 55 34.11 0.19 8.77
CA ALA A 55 34.67 0.26 7.42
C ALA A 55 36.20 0.39 7.43
N ASP A 56 36.76 1.25 8.29
CA ASP A 56 38.22 1.41 8.44
C ASP A 56 38.90 0.16 9.00
N SER A 57 38.23 -0.59 9.89
CA SER A 57 38.78 -1.81 10.50
C SER A 57 38.76 -3.03 9.57
N MET A 58 38.00 -2.99 8.47
CA MET A 58 37.82 -4.11 7.54
C MET A 58 38.95 -4.26 6.52
N ASP A 59 39.94 -3.35 6.50
CA ASP A 59 41.03 -3.28 5.49
C ASP A 59 40.49 -3.38 4.04
N TYR A 60 39.23 -2.98 3.85
CA TYR A 60 38.49 -3.13 2.61
C TYR A 60 38.70 -1.91 1.72
N VAL A 61 39.40 -2.11 0.60
CA VAL A 61 39.57 -1.06 -0.41
C VAL A 61 38.30 -0.96 -1.24
N TRP A 62 37.52 0.10 -1.04
CA TRP A 62 36.32 0.34 -1.83
C TRP A 62 36.65 0.56 -3.32
N GLN A 63 36.30 -0.40 -4.16
CA GLN A 63 36.58 -0.35 -5.60
C GLN A 63 35.46 0.35 -6.38
N TRP A 64 35.15 1.60 -6.01
CA TRP A 64 34.11 2.42 -6.67
C TRP A 64 34.29 2.51 -8.19
N HIS A 65 35.53 2.43 -8.68
CA HIS A 65 35.86 2.41 -10.11
C HIS A 65 35.26 1.22 -10.89
N ARG A 66 34.84 0.14 -10.22
CA ARG A 66 34.19 -1.02 -10.85
C ARG A 66 32.70 -0.81 -11.05
N ILE A 67 32.06 0.13 -10.35
CA ILE A 67 30.61 0.30 -10.42
C ILE A 67 30.10 0.72 -11.81
N PRO A 68 30.76 1.64 -12.54
CA PRO A 68 30.27 2.09 -13.84
C PRO A 68 29.99 0.94 -14.81
N GLN A 69 30.80 -0.12 -14.80
CA GLN A 69 30.64 -1.28 -15.68
C GLN A 69 29.33 -2.06 -15.49
N TYR A 70 28.67 -1.90 -14.33
CA TYR A 70 27.37 -2.51 -14.03
C TYR A 70 26.20 -1.62 -14.44
N LEU A 71 26.45 -0.33 -14.70
CA LEU A 71 25.49 0.63 -15.20
C LEU A 71 25.56 0.72 -16.73
N TYR A 72 26.76 0.78 -17.29
CA TYR A 72 27.00 0.80 -18.73
C TYR A 72 28.39 0.27 -19.08
N LYS A 73 28.55 -0.19 -20.31
CA LYS A 73 29.84 -0.57 -20.89
C LYS A 73 29.98 0.08 -22.25
N VAL A 74 31.20 0.49 -22.61
CA VAL A 74 31.52 0.94 -23.95
C VAL A 74 32.46 -0.09 -24.56
N ILE A 75 31.98 -0.83 -25.57
CA ILE A 75 32.76 -1.85 -26.30
C ILE A 75 32.72 -1.43 -27.76
N ASP A 76 33.90 -1.27 -28.38
CA ASP A 76 34.06 -0.88 -29.78
C ASP A 76 33.30 0.41 -30.20
N GLY A 77 33.14 1.34 -29.26
CA GLY A 77 32.41 2.61 -29.47
C GLY A 77 30.89 2.51 -29.28
N GLU A 78 30.35 1.31 -29.04
CA GLU A 78 28.94 1.09 -28.75
C GLU A 78 28.64 1.18 -27.25
N PHE A 79 27.58 1.89 -26.90
CA PHE A 79 27.11 2.03 -25.53
C PHE A 79 26.10 0.92 -25.22
N ILE A 80 26.45 0.04 -24.28
CA ILE A 80 25.65 -1.11 -23.87
C ILE A 80 25.21 -0.89 -22.42
N PHE A 81 23.93 -1.10 -22.13
CA PHE A 81 23.43 -1.06 -20.75
C PHE A 81 24.08 -2.17 -19.91
N GLY A 82 24.43 -1.81 -18.69
CA GLY A 82 24.95 -2.77 -17.73
C GLY A 82 23.80 -3.53 -17.04
N PRO A 83 24.10 -4.67 -16.39
CA PRO A 83 23.09 -5.53 -15.78
C PRO A 83 22.17 -4.84 -14.76
N LEU A 84 22.62 -3.77 -14.09
CA LEU A 84 21.77 -3.03 -13.14
C LEU A 84 20.70 -2.20 -13.85
N ILE A 85 21.03 -1.63 -15.01
CA ILE A 85 20.05 -0.91 -15.82
C ILE A 85 19.07 -1.90 -16.44
N ASP A 86 19.54 -3.03 -16.96
CA ASP A 86 18.66 -4.06 -17.51
C ASP A 86 17.69 -4.59 -16.43
N GLY A 87 18.18 -4.91 -15.23
CA GLY A 87 17.34 -5.35 -14.12
C GLY A 87 16.33 -4.28 -13.65
N LEU A 88 16.73 -3.01 -13.69
CA LEU A 88 15.84 -1.88 -13.43
C LEU A 88 14.73 -1.78 -14.49
N LEU A 89 15.08 -1.91 -15.77
CA LEU A 89 14.10 -1.87 -16.87
C LEU A 89 13.09 -3.02 -16.75
N VAL A 90 13.55 -4.25 -16.49
CA VAL A 90 12.65 -5.40 -16.26
C VAL A 90 11.72 -5.14 -15.07
N THR A 91 12.24 -4.55 -13.98
CA THR A 91 11.42 -4.16 -12.82
C THR A 91 10.34 -3.15 -13.20
N LEU A 92 10.70 -2.14 -14.00
CA LEU A 92 9.76 -1.12 -14.47
C LEU A 92 8.71 -1.71 -15.42
N GLU A 93 9.10 -2.62 -16.31
CA GLU A 93 8.19 -3.32 -17.22
C GLU A 93 7.18 -4.17 -16.47
N ILE A 94 7.65 -5.03 -15.54
CA ILE A 94 6.78 -5.82 -14.67
C ILE A 94 5.83 -4.90 -13.92
N GLY A 95 6.35 -3.81 -13.35
CA GLY A 95 5.56 -2.81 -12.63
C GLY A 95 4.48 -2.16 -13.51
N ALA A 96 4.82 -1.78 -14.73
CA ALA A 96 3.92 -1.12 -15.68
C ALA A 96 2.76 -2.02 -16.13
N TYR A 97 3.03 -3.29 -16.47
CA TYR A 97 1.95 -4.22 -16.79
C TYR A 97 1.11 -4.57 -15.55
N SER A 98 1.78 -4.76 -14.41
CA SER A 98 1.10 -5.21 -13.20
C SER A 98 0.22 -4.14 -12.57
N ILE A 99 0.55 -2.85 -12.68
CA ILE A 99 -0.33 -1.77 -12.19
C ILE A 99 -1.63 -1.71 -13.01
N ILE A 100 -1.55 -1.85 -14.34
CA ILE A 100 -2.73 -1.80 -15.22
C ILE A 100 -3.65 -2.98 -14.93
N LEU A 101 -3.08 -4.20 -14.90
CA LEU A 101 -3.84 -5.41 -14.62
C LEU A 101 -4.35 -5.45 -13.18
N GLY A 102 -3.53 -5.08 -12.20
CA GLY A 102 -3.90 -5.03 -10.79
C GLY A 102 -5.03 -4.03 -10.52
N LEU A 103 -4.98 -2.82 -11.10
CA LEU A 103 -6.08 -1.86 -10.99
C LEU A 103 -7.36 -2.37 -11.66
N THR A 104 -7.24 -3.08 -12.79
CA THR A 104 -8.38 -3.68 -13.48
C THR A 104 -9.02 -4.79 -12.64
N ILE A 105 -8.23 -5.72 -12.11
CA ILE A 105 -8.68 -6.77 -11.21
C ILE A 105 -9.34 -6.14 -9.98
N GLY A 106 -8.67 -5.16 -9.36
CA GLY A 106 -9.19 -4.45 -8.19
C GLY A 106 -10.53 -3.78 -8.44
N LEU A 107 -10.69 -3.11 -9.58
CA LEU A 107 -11.95 -2.47 -9.95
C LEU A 107 -13.08 -3.47 -10.13
N VAL A 108 -12.82 -4.57 -10.85
CA VAL A 108 -13.80 -5.64 -11.07
C VAL A 108 -14.20 -6.26 -9.72
N THR A 109 -13.24 -6.61 -8.87
CA THR A 109 -13.50 -7.18 -7.55
C THR A 109 -14.27 -6.22 -6.64
N ALA A 110 -13.93 -4.93 -6.67
CA ALA A 110 -14.64 -3.91 -5.89
C ALA A 110 -16.12 -3.82 -6.30
N PHE A 111 -16.41 -3.81 -7.60
CA PHE A 111 -17.79 -3.81 -8.08
C PHE A 111 -18.52 -5.11 -7.74
N LEU A 112 -17.86 -6.27 -7.83
CA LEU A 112 -18.46 -7.53 -7.40
C LEU A 112 -18.83 -7.52 -5.91
N ARG A 113 -17.97 -6.96 -5.04
CA ARG A 113 -18.28 -6.80 -3.61
C ARG A 113 -19.42 -5.82 -3.33
N LEU A 114 -19.53 -4.76 -4.11
CA LEU A 114 -20.59 -3.75 -3.95
C LEU A 114 -21.90 -4.16 -4.63
N SER A 115 -21.88 -5.17 -5.49
CA SER A 115 -23.06 -5.66 -6.20
C SER A 115 -24.07 -6.33 -5.26
N GLY A 116 -25.35 -6.29 -5.62
CA GLY A 116 -26.40 -7.04 -4.92
C GLY A 116 -26.30 -8.56 -5.13
N SER A 117 -25.55 -9.02 -6.13
CA SER A 117 -25.43 -10.44 -6.49
C SER A 117 -24.76 -11.24 -5.36
N PHE A 118 -25.38 -12.33 -4.95
CA PHE A 118 -24.79 -13.23 -3.96
C PHE A 118 -23.52 -13.89 -4.50
N SER A 119 -23.57 -14.46 -5.72
CA SER A 119 -22.43 -15.14 -6.34
C SER A 119 -21.25 -14.19 -6.58
N GLY A 120 -21.51 -12.95 -7.02
CA GLY A 120 -20.46 -11.96 -7.23
C GLY A 120 -19.75 -11.60 -5.93
N ARG A 121 -20.52 -11.34 -4.87
CA ARG A 121 -19.97 -11.06 -3.53
C ARG A 121 -19.19 -12.25 -2.97
N LEU A 122 -19.69 -13.47 -3.18
CA LEU A 122 -19.02 -14.68 -2.71
C LEU A 122 -17.67 -14.88 -3.41
N LEU A 123 -17.64 -14.81 -4.75
CA LEU A 123 -16.42 -14.94 -5.55
C LEU A 123 -15.36 -13.91 -5.15
N ALA A 124 -15.76 -12.65 -5.04
CA ALA A 124 -14.86 -11.58 -4.60
C ALA A 124 -14.35 -11.81 -3.18
N THR A 125 -15.20 -12.28 -2.27
CA THR A 125 -14.80 -12.56 -0.88
C THR A 125 -13.77 -13.68 -0.82
N PHE A 126 -13.99 -14.80 -1.51
CA PHE A 126 -13.02 -15.89 -1.58
C PHE A 126 -11.69 -15.46 -2.16
N TYR A 127 -11.69 -14.74 -3.28
CA TYR A 127 -10.47 -14.22 -3.89
C TYR A 127 -9.68 -13.35 -2.88
N LEU A 128 -10.33 -12.39 -2.24
CA LEU A 128 -9.67 -11.49 -1.30
C LEU A 128 -9.15 -12.21 -0.05
N GLU A 129 -9.91 -13.17 0.49
CA GLU A 129 -9.50 -13.95 1.65
C GLU A 129 -8.31 -14.84 1.34
N ILE A 130 -8.31 -15.55 0.21
CA ILE A 130 -7.19 -16.43 -0.17
C ILE A 130 -5.92 -15.61 -0.40
N VAL A 131 -6.01 -14.54 -1.18
CA VAL A 131 -4.85 -13.76 -1.59
C VAL A 131 -4.24 -12.98 -0.44
N ARG A 132 -5.06 -12.35 0.41
CA ARG A 132 -4.55 -11.50 1.49
C ARG A 132 -4.08 -12.30 2.70
N ASN A 133 -4.51 -13.56 2.84
CA ASN A 133 -4.06 -14.46 3.91
C ASN A 133 -2.89 -15.37 3.49
N THR A 134 -2.42 -15.27 2.23
CA THR A 134 -1.29 -16.07 1.73
C THR A 134 -0.09 -15.16 1.42
N PRO A 135 1.13 -15.50 1.85
CA PRO A 135 2.32 -14.71 1.50
C PRO A 135 2.52 -14.61 -0.02
N LEU A 136 2.93 -13.44 -0.52
CA LEU A 136 3.19 -13.23 -1.95
C LEU A 136 4.21 -14.23 -2.52
N LEU A 137 5.24 -14.60 -1.75
CA LEU A 137 6.24 -15.59 -2.18
C LEU A 137 5.60 -16.95 -2.51
N VAL A 138 4.68 -17.40 -1.65
CA VAL A 138 3.98 -18.68 -1.84
C VAL A 138 3.10 -18.61 -3.08
N GLN A 139 2.40 -17.48 -3.29
CA GLN A 139 1.60 -17.27 -4.49
C GLN A 139 2.47 -17.28 -5.75
N LEU A 140 3.65 -16.63 -5.72
CA LEU A 140 4.59 -16.65 -6.84
C LEU A 140 5.03 -18.07 -7.18
N PHE A 141 5.32 -18.91 -6.19
CA PHE A 141 5.66 -20.32 -6.42
C PHE A 141 4.49 -21.12 -6.99
N VAL A 142 3.27 -20.91 -6.51
CA VAL A 142 2.10 -21.57 -7.10
C VAL A 142 1.91 -21.15 -8.56
N PHE A 143 2.02 -19.86 -8.86
CA PHE A 143 1.92 -19.36 -10.23
C PHE A 143 3.06 -19.92 -11.09
N TYR A 144 4.31 -19.94 -10.61
CA TYR A 144 5.46 -20.39 -11.38
C TYR A 144 5.52 -21.91 -11.59
N PHE A 145 5.39 -22.71 -10.54
CA PHE A 145 5.58 -24.16 -10.64
C PHE A 145 4.31 -24.92 -11.05
N ILE A 146 3.12 -24.33 -10.87
CA ILE A 146 1.86 -24.99 -11.21
C ILE A 146 1.25 -24.32 -12.44
N LEU A 147 0.96 -23.02 -12.37
CA LEU A 147 0.22 -22.35 -13.44
C LEU A 147 1.05 -22.19 -14.73
N GLY A 148 2.33 -21.84 -14.61
CA GLY A 148 3.27 -21.67 -15.73
C GLY A 148 3.32 -22.90 -16.65
N PRO A 149 3.68 -24.08 -16.15
CA PRO A 149 3.72 -25.30 -16.95
C PRO A 149 2.37 -25.75 -17.50
N ILE A 150 1.27 -25.56 -16.75
CA ILE A 150 -0.07 -25.98 -17.19
C ILE A 150 -0.57 -25.12 -18.35
N LEU A 151 -0.29 -23.81 -18.32
CA LEU A 151 -0.76 -22.85 -19.33
C LEU A 151 0.32 -22.46 -20.34
N GLU A 152 1.51 -23.03 -20.24
CA GLU A 152 2.68 -22.73 -21.07
C GLU A 152 3.03 -21.23 -21.11
N ILE A 153 2.91 -20.55 -19.95
CA ILE A 153 3.18 -19.11 -19.81
C ILE A 153 4.63 -18.91 -19.39
N ASP A 154 5.34 -18.00 -20.06
CA ASP A 154 6.72 -17.67 -19.67
C ASP A 154 6.81 -16.97 -18.31
N ARG A 155 8.02 -17.02 -17.73
CA ARG A 155 8.30 -16.50 -16.40
C ARG A 155 7.95 -15.02 -16.21
N PHE A 156 8.09 -14.20 -17.26
CA PHE A 156 7.82 -12.78 -17.17
C PHE A 156 6.33 -12.54 -17.00
N TRP A 157 5.49 -13.16 -17.83
CA TRP A 157 4.04 -13.03 -17.69
C TRP A 157 3.51 -13.71 -16.43
N ILE A 158 4.12 -14.80 -15.97
CA ILE A 158 3.79 -15.41 -14.67
C ILE A 158 4.02 -14.43 -13.51
N ALA A 159 5.16 -13.73 -13.52
CA ALA A 159 5.46 -12.71 -12.52
C ALA A 159 4.44 -11.56 -12.57
N VAL A 160 4.16 -11.05 -13.77
CA VAL A 160 3.16 -10.00 -13.99
C VAL A 160 1.78 -10.43 -13.47
N LEU A 161 1.31 -11.62 -13.83
CA LEU A 161 -0.01 -12.12 -13.42
C LEU A 161 -0.10 -12.32 -11.90
N CYS A 162 0.91 -12.95 -11.30
CA CYS A 162 0.94 -13.19 -9.85
C CYS A 162 0.90 -11.87 -9.08
N ILE A 163 1.75 -10.91 -9.45
CA ILE A 163 1.83 -9.62 -8.76
C ILE A 163 0.55 -8.82 -8.98
N SER A 164 0.01 -8.80 -10.21
CA SER A 164 -1.27 -8.14 -10.52
C SER A 164 -2.41 -8.71 -9.68
N PHE A 165 -2.46 -10.04 -9.54
CA PHE A 165 -3.49 -10.73 -8.77
C PHE A 165 -3.38 -10.43 -7.28
N PHE A 166 -2.15 -10.33 -6.76
CA PHE A 166 -1.91 -9.94 -5.37
C PHE A 166 -2.33 -8.49 -5.09
N GLU A 167 -1.78 -7.55 -5.87
CA GLU A 167 -2.03 -6.10 -5.69
C GLU A 167 -3.47 -5.71 -6.02
N GLY A 168 -4.11 -6.41 -6.96
CA GLY A 168 -5.53 -6.25 -7.24
C GLY A 168 -6.43 -6.45 -6.02
N SER A 169 -6.02 -7.29 -5.07
CA SER A 169 -6.79 -7.53 -3.84
C SER A 169 -6.77 -6.28 -2.93
N PHE A 170 -5.64 -5.58 -2.87
CA PHE A 170 -5.49 -4.33 -2.11
C PHE A 170 -6.16 -3.18 -2.85
N ALA A 171 -6.00 -3.10 -4.17
CA ALA A 171 -6.68 -2.11 -5.01
C ALA A 171 -8.20 -2.19 -4.85
N SER A 172 -8.76 -3.41 -4.82
CA SER A 172 -10.18 -3.65 -4.59
C SER A 172 -10.67 -3.06 -3.28
N GLU A 173 -9.95 -3.26 -2.18
CA GLU A 173 -10.35 -2.73 -0.87
C GLU A 173 -10.22 -1.22 -0.81
N ILE A 174 -9.20 -0.63 -1.43
CA ILE A 174 -9.05 0.83 -1.52
C ILE A 174 -10.21 1.44 -2.32
N MET A 175 -10.54 0.88 -3.48
CA MET A 175 -11.64 1.36 -4.31
C MET A 175 -12.99 1.20 -3.59
N ARG A 176 -13.23 0.04 -2.98
CA ARG A 176 -14.46 -0.21 -2.20
C ARG A 176 -14.58 0.76 -1.02
N ALA A 177 -13.50 0.95 -0.26
CA ALA A 177 -13.48 1.88 0.87
C ALA A 177 -13.68 3.33 0.42
N GLY A 178 -13.08 3.74 -0.71
CA GLY A 178 -13.28 5.07 -1.28
C GLY A 178 -14.72 5.31 -1.75
N ILE A 179 -15.41 4.31 -2.29
CA ILE A 179 -16.84 4.45 -2.65
C ILE A 179 -17.70 4.58 -1.38
N LEU A 180 -17.42 3.76 -0.36
CA LEU A 180 -18.20 3.73 0.88
C LEU A 180 -17.91 4.91 1.82
N SER A 181 -16.81 5.65 1.61
CA SER A 181 -16.50 6.84 2.40
C SER A 181 -17.37 8.05 2.03
N VAL A 182 -18.01 8.03 0.85
CA VAL A 182 -18.95 9.08 0.44
C VAL A 182 -20.14 9.12 1.40
N PRO A 183 -20.45 10.27 2.03
CA PRO A 183 -21.52 10.36 3.03
C PRO A 183 -22.86 9.86 2.52
N ARG A 184 -23.60 9.12 3.36
CA ARG A 184 -24.90 8.55 3.02
C ARG A 184 -25.91 9.59 2.52
N GLY A 185 -25.85 10.83 3.04
CA GLY A 185 -26.70 11.93 2.58
C GLY A 185 -26.53 12.26 1.09
N GLN A 186 -25.36 12.04 0.49
CA GLN A 186 -25.15 12.23 -0.96
C GLN A 186 -25.92 11.18 -1.78
N TRP A 187 -26.00 9.95 -1.28
CA TRP A 187 -26.79 8.89 -1.89
C TRP A 187 -28.28 9.16 -1.77
N GLU A 188 -28.75 9.56 -0.59
CA GLU A 188 -30.16 9.88 -0.32
C GLU A 188 -30.62 11.13 -1.09
N ALA A 189 -29.75 12.14 -1.21
CA ALA A 189 -30.02 13.33 -2.04
C ALA A 189 -30.14 12.97 -3.53
N SER A 190 -29.23 12.12 -4.04
CA SER A 190 -29.27 11.65 -5.44
C SER A 190 -30.58 10.91 -5.77
N ASP A 191 -31.03 10.07 -4.83
CA ASP A 191 -32.30 9.33 -4.95
C ASP A 191 -33.51 10.28 -4.91
N SER A 192 -33.47 11.28 -4.01
CA SER A 192 -34.54 12.27 -3.85
C SER A 192 -34.76 13.16 -5.08
N VAL A 193 -33.71 13.40 -5.87
CA VAL A 193 -33.80 14.15 -7.14
C VAL A 193 -34.01 13.25 -8.36
N GLY A 194 -34.25 11.94 -8.15
CA GLY A 194 -34.61 10.99 -9.20
C GLY A 194 -33.46 10.51 -10.08
N LEU A 195 -32.20 10.59 -9.63
CA LEU A 195 -31.07 10.03 -10.39
C LEU A 195 -31.11 8.50 -10.37
N SER A 196 -30.87 7.88 -11.52
CA SER A 196 -30.62 6.44 -11.59
C SER A 196 -29.33 6.06 -10.88
N ARG A 197 -29.16 4.79 -10.50
CA ARG A 197 -27.93 4.31 -9.85
C ARG A 197 -26.66 4.65 -10.65
N ALA A 198 -26.69 4.49 -11.97
CA ALA A 198 -25.57 4.83 -12.83
C ALA A 198 -25.27 6.34 -12.84
N GLN A 199 -26.31 7.18 -12.83
CA GLN A 199 -26.16 8.63 -12.73
C GLN A 199 -25.62 9.06 -11.37
N ALA A 200 -26.12 8.48 -10.27
CA ALA A 200 -25.62 8.74 -8.93
C ALA A 200 -24.12 8.38 -8.80
N TYR A 201 -23.70 7.23 -9.35
CA TYR A 201 -22.29 6.87 -9.42
C TYR A 201 -21.48 7.89 -10.23
N ARG A 202 -21.92 8.23 -11.44
CA ARG A 202 -21.17 9.09 -12.37
C ARG A 202 -21.06 10.54 -11.89
N TYR A 203 -22.14 11.12 -11.38
CA TYR A 203 -22.25 12.56 -11.12
C TYR A 203 -22.03 12.94 -9.66
N VAL A 204 -22.20 12.02 -8.71
CA VAL A 204 -22.13 12.34 -7.28
C VAL A 204 -21.04 11.54 -6.59
N VAL A 205 -21.08 10.22 -6.67
CA VAL A 205 -20.24 9.34 -5.84
C VAL A 205 -18.81 9.27 -6.36
N LEU A 206 -18.59 8.91 -7.63
CA LEU A 206 -17.24 8.73 -8.17
C LEU A 206 -16.40 10.02 -8.15
N PRO A 207 -16.93 11.21 -8.48
CA PRO A 207 -16.16 12.45 -8.38
C PRO A 207 -15.65 12.74 -6.96
N GLN A 208 -16.38 12.32 -5.92
CA GLN A 208 -15.98 12.48 -4.52
C GLN A 208 -15.06 11.35 -4.06
N ALA A 209 -15.32 10.12 -4.50
CA ALA A 209 -14.58 8.93 -4.11
C ALA A 209 -13.17 8.86 -4.74
N ILE A 210 -13.02 9.23 -6.01
CA ILE A 210 -11.74 9.13 -6.75
C ILE A 210 -10.60 9.89 -6.05
N PRO A 211 -10.76 11.17 -5.65
CA PRO A 211 -9.70 11.89 -4.93
C PRO A 211 -9.29 11.22 -3.62
N ILE A 212 -10.20 10.47 -2.97
CA ILE A 212 -9.92 9.73 -1.73
C ILE A 212 -9.13 8.45 -2.03
N MET A 213 -9.42 7.78 -3.16
CA MET A 213 -8.74 6.56 -3.58
C MET A 213 -7.33 6.81 -4.13
N LEU A 214 -7.10 7.93 -4.82
CA LEU A 214 -5.85 8.17 -5.55
C LEU A 214 -4.59 8.08 -4.67
N PRO A 215 -4.52 8.72 -3.47
CA PRO A 215 -3.32 8.64 -2.64
C PRO A 215 -2.94 7.20 -2.23
N PRO A 216 -3.84 6.36 -1.68
CA PRO A 216 -3.49 4.97 -1.37
C PRO A 216 -3.25 4.10 -2.61
N LEU A 217 -3.88 4.37 -3.76
CA LEU A 217 -3.57 3.66 -5.02
C LEU A 217 -2.14 3.95 -5.50
N VAL A 218 -1.61 5.15 -5.30
CA VAL A 218 -0.19 5.43 -5.55
C VAL A 218 0.72 4.60 -4.62
N GLY A 219 0.28 4.32 -3.40
CA GLY A 219 0.96 3.41 -2.48
C GLY A 219 1.13 2.00 -3.07
N ILE A 220 0.14 1.50 -3.82
CA ILE A 220 0.24 0.23 -4.53
C ILE A 220 1.34 0.26 -5.58
N LEU A 221 1.50 1.37 -6.32
CA LEU A 221 2.59 1.49 -7.31
C LEU A 221 3.98 1.38 -6.63
N VAL A 222 4.15 1.97 -5.46
CA VAL A 222 5.40 1.85 -4.69
C VAL A 222 5.61 0.42 -4.19
N ASN A 223 4.55 -0.24 -3.72
CA ASN A 223 4.62 -1.64 -3.29
C ASN A 223 4.94 -2.57 -4.46
N LEU A 224 4.41 -2.30 -5.65
CA LEU A 224 4.71 -3.01 -6.89
C LEU A 224 6.21 -3.09 -7.18
N ILE A 225 6.91 -1.97 -7.08
CA ILE A 225 8.36 -1.89 -7.29
C ILE A 225 9.11 -2.71 -6.22
N LYS A 226 8.61 -2.74 -4.99
CA LYS A 226 9.22 -3.54 -3.91
C LYS A 226 8.95 -5.03 -4.11
N HIS A 227 7.75 -5.37 -4.52
CA HIS A 227 7.31 -6.75 -4.72
C HIS A 227 7.91 -7.36 -5.97
N SER A 228 8.20 -6.60 -7.03
CA SER A 228 8.89 -7.11 -8.22
C SER A 228 10.28 -7.68 -7.89
N ALA A 229 10.93 -7.23 -6.82
CA ALA A 229 12.20 -7.79 -6.37
C ALA A 229 12.10 -9.29 -6.02
N ILE A 230 10.93 -9.76 -5.59
CA ILE A 230 10.71 -11.18 -5.24
C ILE A 230 10.78 -12.10 -6.46
N VAL A 231 10.61 -11.55 -7.67
CA VAL A 231 10.70 -12.28 -8.94
C VAL A 231 12.13 -12.79 -9.18
N SER A 232 13.14 -12.16 -8.59
CA SER A 232 14.52 -12.67 -8.66
C SER A 232 14.66 -14.11 -8.15
N VAL A 233 13.79 -14.55 -7.23
CA VAL A 233 13.82 -15.90 -6.66
C VAL A 233 13.52 -16.96 -7.73
N ILE A 234 12.58 -16.71 -8.64
CA ILE A 234 12.27 -17.67 -9.73
C ILE A 234 13.36 -17.67 -10.81
N ALA A 235 14.04 -16.54 -11.03
CA ALA A 235 15.17 -16.46 -11.96
C ALA A 235 16.38 -17.30 -11.49
N VAL A 236 16.58 -17.43 -10.16
CA VAL A 236 17.63 -18.30 -9.61
C VAL A 236 17.37 -19.77 -9.98
N PHE A 237 16.12 -20.23 -9.87
CA PHE A 237 15.78 -21.62 -10.20
C PHE A 237 16.04 -21.93 -11.68
N ASP A 238 15.71 -20.99 -12.56
CA ASP A 238 15.89 -21.11 -14.02
C ASP A 238 17.37 -21.17 -14.44
N LEU A 239 18.30 -20.63 -13.64
CA LEU A 239 19.75 -20.72 -13.90
C LEU A 239 20.38 -22.01 -13.39
N THR A 240 19.67 -22.77 -12.55
CA THR A 240 20.21 -23.98 -11.88
C THR A 240 19.70 -25.29 -12.47
N THR A 241 18.65 -25.26 -13.30
CA THR A 241 18.14 -26.38 -14.10
C THR A 241 18.56 -26.23 -15.55
#